data_AF-A0A2R5FXS2-F1
#
_entry.id   AF-A0A2R5FXS2-F1
#
_cell.length_a   1.000
_cell.length_b   1.000
_cell.length_c   1.000
_cell.angle_alpha   90.00
_cell.angle_beta   90.00
_cell.angle_gamma   90.00
#
_symmetry.space_group_name_H-M   'P 1'
#
loop_
_entity.id
_entity.type
_entity.pdbx_description
1 polymer ?
#
loop_
_entity_poly.entity_id
_entity_poly.type
_entity_poly.pdbx_seq_one_letter_code
_entity_poly.pdbx_strand_id
1 'polypeptide(L)'
;MTKNNRKKAVAQAISTAVALGWVIMQVESAQAATFVVNNLNDSGVGSLRDTINIANSNDVVEFLLGSHPSTINLTSGAVAIAKNLTINGPGANLLTISGNNHFPVFDISAANVTFSGLAIAGNINAYNSSNLTFINSTINGDNLKIDNPTGKLTLINSTFKGKNSVNINANEVTVTNGSESEVRDLSNTGHVGNAGNLTISTGSLTISNGANINSEQTSSGSAGNLILKTDLLILRSGAIISPSAGGSNNFGGGGNITIDFPNGFIIAPPNESSAIAGDSNNSGAGGTVTITASGIIGTRVLEPSAIAAGSNNSGAGGNITLTTDILLLTRVPEPSAIAGSILACSLAWLAKRKQAAFHKAKI
;
A
#
# COMPACT_ATOMS: atom_id res chain seq x y z
N MET A 1 -66.52 33.16 21.24
CA MET A 1 -66.29 31.93 20.43
C MET A 1 -67.07 30.77 21.04
N THR A 2 -68.07 30.26 20.33
CA THR A 2 -68.95 29.18 20.80
C THR A 2 -68.16 27.87 20.98
N LYS A 3 -68.59 26.99 21.90
CA LYS A 3 -67.96 25.67 22.14
C LYS A 3 -67.75 24.84 20.85
N ASN A 4 -68.58 25.05 19.82
CA ASN A 4 -68.45 24.39 18.52
C ASN A 4 -67.26 24.86 17.68
N ASN A 5 -66.85 26.13 17.80
CA ASN A 5 -65.72 26.65 17.01
C ASN A 5 -64.38 26.18 17.55
N ARG A 6 -64.28 25.90 18.86
CA ARG A 6 -63.09 25.28 19.48
C ARG A 6 -62.91 23.82 19.05
N LYS A 7 -64.00 23.04 18.92
CA LYS A 7 -63.93 21.65 18.44
C LYS A 7 -63.50 21.55 16.97
N LYS A 8 -63.97 22.45 16.10
CA LYS A 8 -63.51 22.53 14.70
C LYS A 8 -62.04 22.94 14.59
N ALA A 9 -61.59 23.92 15.37
CA ALA A 9 -60.19 24.34 15.39
C ALA A 9 -59.26 23.23 15.91
N VAL A 10 -59.67 22.49 16.94
CA VAL A 10 -58.90 21.35 17.48
C VAL A 10 -58.89 20.16 16.49
N ALA A 11 -60.01 19.85 15.85
CA ALA A 11 -60.06 18.80 14.84
C ALA A 11 -59.21 19.12 13.60
N GLN A 12 -59.18 20.39 13.18
CA GLN A 12 -58.38 20.84 12.05
C GLN A 12 -56.89 20.86 12.39
N ALA A 13 -56.50 21.24 13.61
CA ALA A 13 -55.12 21.18 14.11
C ALA A 13 -54.61 19.75 14.29
N ILE A 14 -55.47 18.80 14.70
CA ILE A 14 -55.11 17.37 14.77
C ILE A 14 -54.99 16.78 13.36
N SER A 15 -55.84 17.19 12.42
CA SER A 15 -55.76 16.74 11.03
C SER A 15 -54.51 17.25 10.30
N THR A 16 -54.05 18.48 10.56
CA THR A 16 -52.78 18.99 10.01
C THR A 16 -51.55 18.42 10.70
N ALA A 17 -51.62 18.11 12.01
CA ALA A 17 -50.53 17.43 12.71
C ALA A 17 -50.36 15.96 12.26
N VAL A 18 -51.46 15.27 11.93
CA VAL A 18 -51.41 13.90 11.36
C VAL A 18 -50.97 13.93 9.89
N ALA A 19 -51.35 14.95 9.11
CA ALA A 19 -50.87 15.12 7.74
C ALA A 19 -49.39 15.52 7.64
N LEU A 20 -48.85 16.24 8.63
CA LEU A 20 -47.42 16.57 8.73
C LEU A 20 -46.59 15.44 9.37
N GLY A 21 -47.22 14.58 10.17
CA GLY A 21 -46.58 13.38 10.76
C GLY A 21 -46.50 12.17 9.82
N TRP A 22 -47.00 12.29 8.59
CA TRP A 22 -46.96 11.23 7.56
C TRP A 22 -45.99 11.53 6.41
N VAL A 23 -45.16 12.57 6.52
CA VAL A 23 -43.87 12.57 5.81
C VAL A 23 -42.97 11.62 6.58
N ILE A 24 -43.25 10.33 6.41
CA ILE A 24 -42.22 9.31 6.55
C ILE A 24 -41.22 9.71 5.47
N MET A 25 -40.16 10.43 5.86
CA MET A 25 -38.91 10.38 5.15
C MET A 25 -38.55 8.90 5.17
N GLN A 26 -39.02 8.17 4.17
CA GLN A 26 -38.36 6.96 3.75
C GLN A 26 -36.98 7.45 3.35
N VAL A 27 -36.06 7.42 4.30
CA VAL A 27 -34.67 7.19 3.97
C VAL A 27 -34.69 5.76 3.43
N GLU A 28 -35.15 5.62 2.19
CA GLU A 28 -34.71 4.49 1.38
C GLU A 28 -33.19 4.60 1.49
N SER A 29 -32.56 3.59 2.09
CA SER A 29 -31.12 3.49 1.93
C SER A 29 -30.91 3.48 0.43
N ALA A 30 -30.41 4.57 -0.14
CA ALA A 30 -30.17 4.66 -1.57
C ALA A 30 -29.17 3.56 -1.87
N GLN A 31 -29.67 2.42 -2.36
CA GLN A 31 -28.82 1.34 -2.80
C GLN A 31 -28.04 1.91 -3.97
N ALA A 32 -26.71 1.83 -3.89
CA ALA A 32 -25.82 2.27 -4.94
C ALA A 32 -26.31 1.72 -6.28
N ALA A 33 -26.62 2.61 -7.23
CA ALA A 33 -27.00 2.18 -8.57
C ALA A 33 -25.76 1.63 -9.28
N THR A 34 -25.94 0.58 -10.09
CA THR A 34 -24.86 0.01 -10.90
C THR A 34 -24.96 0.54 -12.32
N PHE A 35 -23.87 1.16 -12.79
CA PHE A 35 -23.71 1.62 -14.16
C PHE A 35 -22.67 0.77 -14.88
N VAL A 36 -22.89 0.50 -16.17
CA VAL A 36 -22.08 -0.46 -16.93
C VAL A 36 -21.33 0.23 -18.07
N VAL A 37 -20.01 0.07 -18.06
CA VAL A 37 -19.13 0.37 -19.18
C VAL A 37 -19.21 -0.79 -20.18
N ASN A 38 -19.54 -0.50 -21.45
CA ASN A 38 -19.81 -1.53 -22.46
C ASN A 38 -18.94 -1.42 -23.72
N ASN A 39 -18.01 -0.47 -23.76
CA ASN A 39 -17.02 -0.37 -24.82
C ASN A 39 -15.66 0.11 -24.32
N LEU A 40 -14.64 -0.02 -25.16
CA LEU A 40 -13.25 0.30 -24.84
C LEU A 40 -12.83 1.71 -25.27
N ASN A 41 -13.77 2.53 -25.75
CA ASN A 41 -13.45 3.85 -26.25
C ASN A 41 -13.09 4.77 -25.07
N ASP A 42 -12.17 5.71 -25.29
CA ASP A 42 -11.81 6.72 -24.28
C ASP A 42 -12.99 7.66 -23.96
N SER A 43 -13.89 7.90 -24.93
CA SER A 43 -15.05 8.78 -24.77
C SER A 43 -16.23 8.30 -25.62
N GLY A 44 -17.38 8.98 -25.44
CA GLY A 44 -18.64 8.62 -26.08
C GLY A 44 -19.51 7.71 -25.21
N VAL A 45 -20.75 7.52 -25.63
CA VAL A 45 -21.77 6.77 -24.86
C VAL A 45 -21.27 5.36 -24.52
N GLY A 46 -21.42 4.96 -23.27
CA GLY A 46 -21.03 3.63 -22.77
C GLY A 46 -19.53 3.44 -22.50
N SER A 47 -18.72 4.48 -22.69
CA SER A 47 -17.32 4.51 -22.25
C SER A 47 -17.21 4.69 -20.73
N LEU A 48 -16.02 4.46 -20.18
CA LEU A 48 -15.74 4.70 -18.75
C LEU A 48 -16.03 6.16 -18.35
N ARG A 49 -15.63 7.13 -19.17
CA ARG A 49 -15.84 8.56 -18.87
C ARG A 49 -17.31 8.93 -18.83
N ASP A 50 -18.06 8.47 -19.82
CA ASP A 50 -19.51 8.68 -19.90
C ASP A 50 -20.21 8.07 -18.66
N THR A 51 -19.84 6.84 -18.33
CA THR A 51 -20.39 6.09 -17.20
C THR A 51 -20.12 6.79 -15.86
N ILE A 52 -18.90 7.27 -15.63
CA ILE A 52 -18.55 8.05 -14.42
C ILE A 52 -19.29 9.40 -14.39
N ASN A 53 -19.48 10.04 -15.55
CA ASN A 53 -20.17 11.31 -15.64
C ASN A 53 -21.65 11.20 -15.24
N ILE A 54 -22.34 10.13 -15.67
CA ILE A 54 -23.75 9.90 -15.35
C ILE A 54 -23.98 9.30 -13.95
N ALA A 55 -23.01 8.58 -13.39
CA ALA A 55 -23.11 8.01 -12.04
C ALA A 55 -23.24 9.10 -10.97
N ASN A 56 -23.98 8.83 -9.90
CA ASN A 56 -24.08 9.66 -8.70
C ASN A 56 -23.05 9.25 -7.65
N SER A 57 -22.92 10.07 -6.61
CA SER A 57 -22.04 9.72 -5.49
C SER A 57 -22.54 8.45 -4.78
N ASN A 58 -21.59 7.58 -4.47
CA ASN A 58 -21.73 6.23 -3.91
C ASN A 58 -22.23 5.15 -4.87
N ASP A 59 -22.40 5.45 -6.16
CA ASP A 59 -22.76 4.44 -7.16
C ASP A 59 -21.61 3.47 -7.48
N VAL A 60 -21.97 2.36 -8.13
CA VAL A 60 -21.05 1.32 -8.59
C VAL A 60 -20.90 1.41 -10.11
N VAL A 61 -19.66 1.32 -10.60
CA VAL A 61 -19.33 1.19 -12.02
C VAL A 61 -18.81 -0.23 -12.26
N GLU A 62 -19.42 -0.94 -13.20
CA GLU A 62 -19.03 -2.28 -13.65
C GLU A 62 -18.70 -2.30 -15.14
N PHE A 63 -18.15 -3.42 -15.63
CA PHE A 63 -17.72 -3.55 -17.02
C PHE A 63 -18.34 -4.80 -17.67
N LEU A 64 -18.92 -4.61 -18.86
CA LEU A 64 -19.41 -5.66 -19.74
C LEU A 64 -18.64 -5.61 -21.06
N LEU A 65 -17.38 -6.07 -21.01
CA LEU A 65 -16.42 -5.96 -22.13
C LEU A 65 -16.00 -7.33 -22.71
N GLY A 66 -16.71 -8.40 -22.33
CA GLY A 66 -16.37 -9.78 -22.67
C GLY A 66 -15.33 -10.40 -21.72
N SER A 67 -14.81 -11.57 -22.09
CA SER A 67 -13.95 -12.41 -21.25
C SER A 67 -12.47 -12.43 -21.65
N HIS A 68 -12.05 -11.55 -22.57
CA HIS A 68 -10.68 -11.52 -23.08
C HIS A 68 -9.93 -10.28 -22.54
N PRO A 69 -8.60 -10.38 -22.32
CA PRO A 69 -7.78 -9.25 -21.94
C PRO A 69 -7.97 -8.07 -22.90
N SER A 70 -8.34 -6.93 -22.34
CA SER A 70 -8.67 -5.72 -23.08
C SER A 70 -8.06 -4.48 -22.42
N THR A 71 -7.83 -3.45 -23.22
CA THR A 71 -7.24 -2.19 -22.75
C THR A 71 -8.09 -1.00 -23.18
N ILE A 72 -8.43 -0.14 -22.23
CA ILE A 72 -8.95 1.22 -22.49
C ILE A 72 -7.73 2.14 -22.56
N ASN A 73 -7.40 2.63 -23.74
CA ASN A 73 -6.30 3.58 -23.94
C ASN A 73 -6.85 5.01 -23.89
N LEU A 74 -6.38 5.80 -22.92
CA LEU A 74 -6.78 7.19 -22.79
C LEU A 74 -6.07 8.06 -23.82
N THR A 75 -6.83 8.87 -24.55
CA THR A 75 -6.32 9.81 -25.56
C THR A 75 -6.67 11.26 -25.23
N SER A 76 -7.64 11.48 -24.34
CA SER A 76 -8.22 12.78 -24.00
C SER A 76 -7.84 13.26 -22.59
N GLY A 77 -6.70 12.80 -22.05
CA GLY A 77 -6.21 13.16 -20.71
C GLY A 77 -6.57 12.15 -19.61
N ALA A 78 -6.43 12.52 -18.34
CA ALA A 78 -6.78 11.68 -17.20
C ALA A 78 -8.31 11.55 -17.04
N VAL A 79 -8.81 10.43 -16.49
CA VAL A 79 -10.22 10.25 -16.16
C VAL A 79 -10.52 10.94 -14.82
N ALA A 80 -11.35 11.97 -14.86
CA ALA A 80 -11.73 12.73 -13.68
C ALA A 80 -12.78 11.98 -12.84
N ILE A 81 -12.53 11.84 -11.53
CA ILE A 81 -13.47 11.25 -10.57
C ILE A 81 -13.70 12.25 -9.42
N ALA A 82 -14.81 12.98 -9.50
CA ALA A 82 -15.19 14.00 -8.52
C ALA A 82 -16.28 13.55 -7.54
N LYS A 83 -16.69 12.27 -7.62
CA LYS A 83 -17.78 11.68 -6.83
C LYS A 83 -17.27 10.43 -6.13
N ASN A 84 -17.83 10.12 -4.98
CA ASN A 84 -17.46 8.85 -4.34
C ASN A 84 -17.97 7.72 -5.22
N LEU A 85 -17.13 6.76 -5.57
CA LEU A 85 -17.50 5.68 -6.47
C LEU A 85 -16.83 4.38 -6.08
N THR A 86 -17.50 3.28 -6.38
CA THR A 86 -16.89 1.95 -6.43
C THR A 86 -16.78 1.52 -7.88
N ILE A 87 -15.58 1.19 -8.35
CA ILE A 87 -15.31 0.81 -9.73
C ILE A 87 -14.81 -0.64 -9.73
N ASN A 88 -15.68 -1.56 -10.12
CA ASN A 88 -15.46 -3.00 -10.09
C ASN A 88 -15.14 -3.52 -11.50
N GLY A 89 -13.87 -3.84 -11.73
CA GLY A 89 -13.38 -4.49 -12.94
C GLY A 89 -13.65 -5.99 -12.99
N PRO A 90 -13.53 -6.58 -14.19
CA PRO A 90 -13.69 -8.01 -14.40
C PRO A 90 -12.52 -8.85 -13.86
N GLY A 91 -11.40 -8.21 -13.50
CA GLY A 91 -10.17 -8.83 -13.03
C GLY A 91 -8.94 -8.08 -13.56
N ALA A 92 -7.88 -7.97 -12.73
CA ALA A 92 -6.68 -7.21 -13.11
C ALA A 92 -5.94 -7.80 -14.33
N ASN A 93 -6.15 -9.08 -14.65
CA ASN A 93 -5.62 -9.72 -15.86
C ASN A 93 -6.53 -9.55 -17.09
N LEU A 94 -7.74 -9.01 -16.93
CA LEU A 94 -8.75 -8.91 -17.99
C LEU A 94 -8.95 -7.48 -18.49
N LEU A 95 -8.81 -6.47 -17.63
CA LEU A 95 -8.99 -5.08 -18.04
C LEU A 95 -7.87 -4.19 -17.55
N THR A 96 -7.19 -3.56 -18.50
CA THR A 96 -6.22 -2.48 -18.23
C THR A 96 -6.80 -1.13 -18.63
N ILE A 97 -6.69 -0.14 -17.75
CA ILE A 97 -6.96 1.27 -18.07
C ILE A 97 -5.60 1.96 -18.16
N SER A 98 -5.24 2.45 -19.34
CA SER A 98 -3.89 2.91 -19.67
C SER A 98 -3.87 4.38 -20.03
N GLY A 99 -3.03 5.15 -19.33
CA GLY A 99 -2.69 6.53 -19.68
C GLY A 99 -1.77 6.65 -20.89
N ASN A 100 -1.43 5.51 -21.53
CA ASN A 100 -0.59 5.39 -22.72
C ASN A 100 0.77 6.11 -22.59
N ASN A 101 1.35 6.12 -21.38
CA ASN A 101 2.58 6.84 -21.02
C ASN A 101 2.58 8.36 -21.28
N HIS A 102 1.41 8.94 -21.56
CA HIS A 102 1.29 10.36 -21.91
C HIS A 102 0.60 11.16 -20.81
N PHE A 103 -0.33 10.51 -20.10
CA PHE A 103 -1.12 11.13 -19.05
C PHE A 103 -1.14 10.26 -17.78
N PRO A 104 -1.38 10.85 -16.60
CA PRO A 104 -1.99 10.13 -15.49
C PRO A 104 -3.28 9.45 -15.94
N VAL A 105 -3.61 8.30 -15.34
CA VAL A 105 -4.83 7.56 -15.66
C VAL A 105 -6.04 8.20 -15.01
N PHE A 106 -5.91 8.60 -13.74
CA PHE A 106 -7.00 9.17 -12.96
C PHE A 106 -6.57 10.47 -12.28
N ASP A 107 -7.49 11.44 -12.29
CA ASP A 107 -7.48 12.63 -11.45
C ASP A 107 -8.67 12.55 -10.50
N ILE A 108 -8.42 12.24 -9.23
CA ILE A 108 -9.46 11.97 -8.23
C ILE A 108 -9.57 13.18 -7.30
N SER A 109 -10.76 13.78 -7.23
CA SER A 109 -11.11 14.87 -6.32
C SER A 109 -12.29 14.54 -5.40
N ALA A 110 -12.71 13.27 -5.41
CA ALA A 110 -13.71 12.72 -4.50
C ALA A 110 -13.12 12.40 -3.11
N ALA A 111 -13.99 12.24 -2.11
CA ALA A 111 -13.55 11.84 -0.78
C ALA A 111 -13.17 10.36 -0.74
N ASN A 112 -14.01 9.47 -1.30
CA ASN A 112 -13.82 8.02 -1.24
C ASN A 112 -13.95 7.37 -2.61
N VAL A 113 -12.90 6.70 -3.09
CA VAL A 113 -12.96 5.90 -4.33
C VAL A 113 -12.37 4.52 -4.07
N THR A 114 -13.07 3.49 -4.52
CA THR A 114 -12.60 2.11 -4.47
C THR A 114 -12.46 1.57 -5.89
N PHE A 115 -11.31 1.01 -6.20
CA PHE A 115 -11.07 0.23 -7.41
C PHE A 115 -10.92 -1.24 -7.03
N SER A 116 -11.63 -2.12 -7.72
CA SER A 116 -11.54 -3.57 -7.51
C SER A 116 -11.31 -4.29 -8.82
N GLY A 117 -10.41 -5.28 -8.87
CA GLY A 117 -10.28 -6.16 -10.03
C GLY A 117 -9.86 -5.47 -11.34
N LEU A 118 -8.96 -4.48 -11.29
CA LEU A 118 -8.51 -3.74 -12.47
C LEU A 118 -6.99 -3.70 -12.57
N ALA A 119 -6.48 -3.63 -13.80
CA ALA A 119 -5.14 -3.14 -14.07
C ALA A 119 -5.19 -1.65 -14.43
N ILE A 120 -4.26 -0.87 -13.87
CA ILE A 120 -4.08 0.55 -14.16
C ILE A 120 -2.65 0.72 -14.63
N ALA A 121 -2.46 1.21 -15.87
CA ALA A 121 -1.16 1.42 -16.48
C ALA A 121 -0.88 2.93 -16.60
N GLY A 122 -0.23 3.48 -15.58
CA GLY A 122 0.13 4.89 -15.48
C GLY A 122 -0.01 5.47 -14.07
N ASN A 123 0.23 6.77 -13.97
CA ASN A 123 0.20 7.50 -12.70
C ASN A 123 -1.23 7.79 -12.24
N ILE A 124 -1.41 8.03 -10.94
CA ILE A 124 -2.69 8.42 -10.36
C ILE A 124 -2.47 9.68 -9.52
N ASN A 125 -3.19 10.75 -9.84
CA ASN A 125 -3.27 11.91 -8.97
C ASN A 125 -4.58 11.80 -8.18
N ALA A 126 -4.49 11.77 -6.86
CA ALA A 126 -5.65 11.65 -6.00
C ALA A 126 -5.59 12.72 -4.91
N TYR A 127 -6.37 13.76 -5.03
CA TYR A 127 -6.47 14.78 -3.99
C TYR A 127 -7.61 14.43 -3.02
N ASN A 128 -7.74 13.15 -2.65
CA ASN A 128 -8.85 12.70 -1.82
C ASN A 128 -8.67 13.13 -0.37
N SER A 129 -9.76 13.61 0.22
CA SER A 129 -9.82 13.98 1.62
C SER A 129 -10.11 12.80 2.55
N SER A 130 -10.41 11.61 2.01
CA SER A 130 -10.68 10.39 2.78
C SER A 130 -9.97 9.19 2.15
N ASN A 131 -10.66 8.18 1.62
CA ASN A 131 -10.04 6.89 1.27
C ASN A 131 -9.89 6.66 -0.24
N LEU A 132 -8.69 6.30 -0.67
CA LEU A 132 -8.43 5.65 -1.96
C LEU A 132 -8.10 4.19 -1.70
N THR A 133 -8.94 3.28 -2.20
CA THR A 133 -8.79 1.84 -1.93
C THR A 133 -8.60 1.05 -3.22
N PHE A 134 -7.64 0.14 -3.22
CA PHE A 134 -7.43 -0.84 -4.29
C PHE A 134 -7.61 -2.25 -3.73
N ILE A 135 -8.43 -3.05 -4.41
CA ILE A 135 -8.73 -4.44 -4.06
C ILE A 135 -8.46 -5.32 -5.27
N ASN A 136 -7.73 -6.43 -5.14
CA ASN A 136 -7.48 -7.37 -6.25
C ASN A 136 -6.97 -6.68 -7.53
N SER A 137 -6.22 -5.59 -7.40
CA SER A 137 -5.88 -4.69 -8.51
C SER A 137 -4.38 -4.63 -8.75
N THR A 138 -3.98 -4.37 -9.99
CA THR A 138 -2.58 -4.16 -10.37
C THR A 138 -2.40 -2.74 -10.87
N ILE A 139 -1.51 -1.97 -10.24
CA ILE A 139 -1.13 -0.64 -10.71
C ILE A 139 0.28 -0.78 -11.24
N ASN A 140 0.52 -0.40 -12.48
CA ASN A 140 1.84 -0.46 -13.10
C ASN A 140 2.18 0.83 -13.83
N GLY A 141 3.48 1.10 -13.97
CA GLY A 141 3.98 2.23 -14.73
C GLY A 141 5.50 2.26 -14.76
N ASP A 142 6.09 3.03 -15.66
CA ASP A 142 7.55 3.15 -15.69
C ASP A 142 8.04 3.98 -14.49
N ASN A 143 7.47 5.17 -14.29
CA ASN A 143 7.71 6.02 -13.12
C ASN A 143 6.40 6.18 -12.34
N LEU A 144 5.99 5.12 -11.63
CA LEU A 144 4.69 5.07 -10.98
C LEU A 144 4.64 6.09 -9.84
N LYS A 145 3.72 7.06 -9.94
CA LYS A 145 3.39 8.00 -8.88
C LYS A 145 1.93 7.85 -8.46
N ILE A 146 1.72 7.73 -7.14
CA ILE A 146 0.42 7.96 -6.50
C ILE A 146 0.56 9.13 -5.54
N ASP A 147 -0.17 10.21 -5.83
CA ASP A 147 -0.19 11.41 -5.00
C ASP A 147 -1.54 11.49 -4.28
N ASN A 148 -1.57 11.21 -2.97
CA ASN A 148 -2.73 11.26 -2.06
C ASN A 148 -2.43 12.02 -0.75
N PRO A 149 -1.88 13.24 -0.81
CA PRO A 149 -1.23 13.88 0.33
C PRO A 149 -2.14 14.07 1.55
N THR A 150 -3.46 14.12 1.35
CA THR A 150 -4.44 14.39 2.41
C THR A 150 -5.22 13.16 2.86
N GLY A 151 -5.24 12.10 2.04
CA GLY A 151 -6.10 10.96 2.25
C GLY A 151 -5.36 9.70 2.69
N LYS A 152 -6.13 8.67 3.00
CA LYS A 152 -5.66 7.31 3.25
C LYS A 152 -5.62 6.52 1.94
N LEU A 153 -4.51 5.85 1.69
CA LEU A 153 -4.33 4.88 0.63
C LEU A 153 -4.37 3.46 1.22
N THR A 154 -5.25 2.61 0.72
CA THR A 154 -5.39 1.22 1.19
C THR A 154 -5.21 0.25 0.03
N LEU A 155 -4.29 -0.71 0.19
CA LEU A 155 -4.05 -1.79 -0.75
C LEU A 155 -4.43 -3.11 -0.09
N ILE A 156 -5.36 -3.84 -0.71
CA ILE A 156 -5.84 -5.15 -0.28
C ILE A 156 -5.68 -6.10 -1.46
N ASN A 157 -4.90 -7.16 -1.29
CA ASN A 157 -4.59 -8.09 -2.38
C ASN A 157 -4.23 -7.35 -3.69
N SER A 158 -3.40 -6.32 -3.60
CA SER A 158 -3.15 -5.43 -4.73
C SER A 158 -1.66 -5.21 -4.90
N THR A 159 -1.24 -5.11 -6.16
CA THR A 159 0.17 -5.02 -6.51
C THR A 159 0.47 -3.69 -7.19
N PHE A 160 1.40 -2.91 -6.66
CA PHE A 160 1.96 -1.73 -7.31
C PHE A 160 3.32 -2.08 -7.91
N LYS A 161 3.53 -1.74 -9.19
CA LYS A 161 4.66 -2.20 -10.00
C LYS A 161 5.29 -1.03 -10.76
N GLY A 162 6.45 -0.54 -10.35
CA GLY A 162 7.25 0.42 -11.12
C GLY A 162 8.26 -0.29 -12.02
N LYS A 163 8.59 0.25 -13.22
CA LYS A 163 9.75 -0.20 -14.01
C LYS A 163 11.01 0.66 -13.86
N ASN A 164 10.93 1.76 -13.11
CA ASN A 164 12.06 2.66 -12.87
C ASN A 164 11.98 3.28 -11.47
N SER A 165 10.79 3.73 -11.09
CA SER A 165 10.53 4.21 -9.73
C SER A 165 9.09 3.93 -9.31
N VAL A 166 8.89 3.77 -8.01
CA VAL A 166 7.58 3.84 -7.36
C VAL A 166 7.62 4.92 -6.29
N ASN A 167 6.74 5.91 -6.41
CA ASN A 167 6.58 6.98 -5.44
C ASN A 167 5.14 7.02 -4.93
N ILE A 168 4.96 6.75 -3.64
CA ILE A 168 3.67 6.84 -2.96
C ILE A 168 3.76 7.99 -1.98
N ASN A 169 2.88 8.98 -2.16
CA ASN A 169 2.67 10.05 -1.21
C ASN A 169 1.24 9.91 -0.66
N ALA A 170 1.05 9.70 0.63
CA ALA A 170 -0.29 9.71 1.22
C ALA A 170 -0.30 10.13 2.68
N ASN A 171 -1.41 10.64 3.23
CA ASN A 171 -1.46 10.91 4.68
C ASN A 171 -1.33 9.63 5.51
N GLU A 172 -1.99 8.55 5.07
CA GLU A 172 -1.88 7.22 5.66
C GLU A 172 -1.76 6.17 4.54
N VAL A 173 -0.90 5.18 4.72
CA VAL A 173 -0.79 4.03 3.81
C VAL A 173 -1.03 2.74 4.60
N THR A 174 -1.96 1.92 4.12
CA THR A 174 -2.18 0.55 4.62
C THR A 174 -1.96 -0.45 3.50
N VAL A 175 -1.07 -1.42 3.72
CA VAL A 175 -0.86 -2.56 2.82
C VAL A 175 -1.15 -3.84 3.60
N THR A 176 -2.09 -4.65 3.11
CA THR A 176 -2.56 -5.84 3.83
C THR A 176 -3.06 -6.92 2.89
N ASN A 177 -3.21 -8.14 3.42
CA ASN A 177 -3.79 -9.32 2.77
C ASN A 177 -2.82 -10.12 1.88
N GLY A 178 -1.72 -10.59 2.48
CA GLY A 178 -0.90 -11.71 1.98
C GLY A 178 0.27 -11.32 1.07
N SER A 179 0.98 -12.35 0.62
CA SER A 179 2.08 -12.26 -0.36
C SER A 179 1.65 -11.67 -1.72
N GLU A 180 0.35 -11.57 -1.98
CA GLU A 180 -0.19 -10.97 -3.20
C GLU A 180 -0.28 -9.43 -3.12
N SER A 181 -0.22 -8.87 -1.91
CA SER A 181 -0.19 -7.43 -1.68
C SER A 181 1.23 -6.93 -1.62
N GLU A 182 1.64 -6.30 -2.71
CA GLU A 182 3.04 -5.92 -2.88
C GLU A 182 3.19 -4.52 -3.44
N VAL A 183 4.09 -3.73 -2.86
CA VAL A 183 4.63 -2.54 -3.53
C VAL A 183 6.00 -2.92 -4.03
N ARG A 184 6.14 -2.99 -5.35
CA ARG A 184 7.33 -3.49 -6.04
C ARG A 184 7.86 -2.50 -7.05
N ASP A 185 9.17 -2.26 -6.97
CA ASP A 185 9.92 -1.73 -8.10
C ASP A 185 10.60 -2.91 -8.82
N LEU A 186 10.29 -3.08 -10.12
CA LEU A 186 10.80 -4.10 -11.03
C LEU A 186 11.71 -3.49 -12.09
N SER A 187 12.40 -2.42 -11.76
CA SER A 187 13.30 -1.78 -12.71
C SER A 187 14.30 -2.75 -13.32
N ASN A 188 14.58 -2.54 -14.61
CA ASN A 188 15.67 -3.22 -15.31
C ASN A 188 15.61 -4.77 -15.34
N THR A 189 14.41 -5.36 -15.56
CA THR A 189 14.20 -6.81 -15.73
C THR A 189 14.84 -7.44 -16.98
N GLY A 190 15.96 -6.93 -17.48
CA GLY A 190 16.57 -7.42 -18.74
C GLY A 190 18.03 -7.05 -19.02
N HIS A 191 18.69 -6.21 -18.22
CA HIS A 191 20.11 -5.86 -18.41
C HIS A 191 20.87 -5.77 -17.08
N VAL A 192 22.20 -5.83 -17.13
CA VAL A 192 23.08 -5.59 -15.98
C VAL A 192 22.92 -4.14 -15.52
N GLY A 193 22.19 -3.90 -14.44
CA GLY A 193 21.98 -2.57 -13.85
C GLY A 193 21.16 -2.66 -12.57
N ASN A 194 21.25 -1.66 -11.69
CA ASN A 194 20.64 -1.70 -10.35
C ASN A 194 19.14 -1.42 -10.40
N ALA A 195 18.40 -1.86 -9.39
CA ALA A 195 17.02 -1.39 -9.22
C ALA A 195 17.01 0.11 -8.92
N GLY A 196 15.95 0.76 -9.37
CA GLY A 196 15.54 2.08 -9.00
C GLY A 196 15.04 2.15 -7.56
N ASN A 197 14.26 3.19 -7.30
CA ASN A 197 13.91 3.59 -5.95
C ASN A 197 12.41 3.45 -5.69
N LEU A 198 12.08 2.77 -4.60
CA LEU A 198 10.75 2.75 -4.02
C LEU A 198 10.73 3.76 -2.87
N THR A 199 9.92 4.80 -2.98
CA THR A 199 9.73 5.81 -1.93
C THR A 199 8.28 5.82 -1.45
N ILE A 200 8.08 5.71 -0.14
CA ILE A 200 6.78 5.93 0.51
C ILE A 200 6.94 7.09 1.48
N SER A 201 6.20 8.17 1.22
CA SER A 201 6.09 9.34 2.09
C SER A 201 4.69 9.37 2.67
N THR A 202 4.57 9.20 4.00
CA THR A 202 3.26 9.14 4.65
C THR A 202 3.30 9.49 6.13
N GLY A 203 2.24 10.04 6.71
CA GLY A 203 2.18 10.25 8.16
C GLY A 203 2.22 8.92 8.94
N SER A 204 1.54 7.88 8.43
CA SER A 204 1.54 6.54 9.03
C SER A 204 1.53 5.44 7.97
N LEU A 205 2.47 4.50 8.06
CA LEU A 205 2.55 3.31 7.23
C LEU A 205 2.23 2.06 8.06
N THR A 206 1.18 1.32 7.71
CA THR A 206 0.85 0.03 8.29
C THR A 206 1.01 -1.08 7.25
N ILE A 207 1.80 -2.09 7.58
CA ILE A 207 1.99 -3.30 6.76
C ILE A 207 1.56 -4.50 7.61
N SER A 208 0.72 -5.36 7.05
CA SER A 208 0.13 -6.47 7.80
C SER A 208 -0.20 -7.69 6.97
N ASN A 209 -0.46 -8.80 7.66
CA ASN A 209 -1.02 -10.03 7.09
C ASN A 209 -0.19 -10.62 5.95
N GLY A 210 1.14 -10.60 6.03
CA GLY A 210 2.02 -11.15 4.99
C GLY A 210 2.32 -10.21 3.81
N ALA A 211 1.84 -8.96 3.86
CA ALA A 211 2.11 -7.97 2.83
C ALA A 211 3.61 -7.64 2.72
N ASN A 212 4.06 -7.32 1.51
CA ASN A 212 5.46 -7.14 1.17
C ASN A 212 5.73 -5.77 0.52
N ILE A 213 6.77 -5.06 0.98
CA ILE A 213 7.30 -3.88 0.29
C ILE A 213 8.73 -4.19 -0.13
N ASN A 214 8.96 -4.18 -1.44
CA ASN A 214 10.18 -4.70 -2.03
C ASN A 214 10.63 -3.82 -3.21
N SER A 215 11.92 -3.54 -3.31
CA SER A 215 12.52 -2.97 -4.53
C SER A 215 13.48 -4.01 -5.10
N GLU A 216 12.97 -4.82 -6.02
CA GLU A 216 13.62 -6.05 -6.47
C GLU A 216 14.46 -5.86 -7.73
N GLN A 217 15.53 -6.64 -7.86
CA GLN A 217 16.15 -6.96 -9.16
C GLN A 217 15.92 -8.41 -9.54
N THR A 218 15.42 -8.61 -10.76
CA THR A 218 15.27 -9.94 -11.37
C THR A 218 16.45 -10.31 -12.28
N SER A 219 17.35 -9.36 -12.59
CA SER A 219 18.59 -9.54 -13.39
C SER A 219 19.86 -9.44 -12.51
N SER A 220 21.06 -9.60 -13.08
CA SER A 220 22.35 -9.69 -12.37
C SER A 220 22.84 -8.43 -11.65
N GLY A 221 22.02 -7.37 -11.56
CA GLY A 221 22.30 -6.14 -10.82
C GLY A 221 21.94 -6.16 -9.33
N SER A 222 22.29 -5.10 -8.60
CA SER A 222 22.00 -4.97 -7.17
C SER A 222 20.57 -4.52 -6.91
N ALA A 223 19.95 -5.02 -5.84
CA ALA A 223 18.61 -4.58 -5.43
C ALA A 223 18.56 -3.07 -5.13
N GLY A 224 17.33 -2.51 -5.21
CA GLY A 224 17.10 -1.06 -5.20
C GLY A 224 17.24 -0.42 -3.85
N ASN A 225 16.94 0.88 -3.80
CA ASN A 225 16.77 1.56 -2.52
C ASN A 225 15.27 1.64 -2.17
N LEU A 226 14.96 1.26 -0.94
CA LEU A 226 13.66 1.41 -0.33
C LEU A 226 13.73 2.53 0.70
N ILE A 227 12.99 3.61 0.46
CA ILE A 227 13.02 4.83 1.26
C ILE A 227 11.65 5.03 1.90
N LEU A 228 11.59 4.95 3.23
CA LEU A 228 10.39 5.22 4.02
C LEU A 228 10.55 6.54 4.76
N LYS A 229 9.64 7.47 4.52
CA LYS A 229 9.52 8.74 5.23
C LYS A 229 8.17 8.77 5.91
N THR A 230 8.14 8.45 7.20
CA THR A 230 6.88 8.34 7.93
C THR A 230 6.98 8.59 9.42
N ASP A 231 5.99 9.24 10.03
CA ASP A 231 6.04 9.48 11.48
C ASP A 231 5.74 8.21 12.28
N LEU A 232 5.08 7.22 11.67
CA LEU A 232 4.73 5.96 12.32
C LEU A 232 4.79 4.79 11.34
N LEU A 233 5.61 3.79 11.66
CA LEU A 233 5.65 2.52 10.93
C LEU A 233 5.13 1.38 11.84
N ILE A 234 4.04 0.74 11.43
CA ILE A 234 3.49 -0.44 12.11
C ILE A 234 3.71 -1.67 11.22
N LEU A 235 4.42 -2.67 11.76
CA LEU A 235 4.68 -3.95 11.11
C LEU A 235 4.08 -5.08 11.91
N ARG A 236 3.25 -5.91 11.29
CA ARG A 236 2.51 -6.93 12.02
C ARG A 236 2.08 -8.12 11.16
N SER A 237 1.65 -9.23 11.76
CA SER A 237 1.14 -10.43 11.09
C SER A 237 1.88 -10.88 9.83
N GLY A 238 3.20 -11.03 9.86
CA GLY A 238 4.03 -11.49 8.74
C GLY A 238 4.45 -10.40 7.75
N ALA A 239 4.33 -9.11 8.11
CA ALA A 239 4.77 -8.00 7.26
C ALA A 239 6.27 -8.05 6.95
N ILE A 240 6.63 -7.79 5.69
CA ILE A 240 8.02 -7.81 5.21
C ILE A 240 8.33 -6.49 4.47
N ILE A 241 9.42 -5.84 4.86
CA ILE A 241 10.08 -4.78 4.08
C ILE A 241 11.44 -5.35 3.67
N SER A 242 11.63 -5.60 2.37
CA SER A 242 12.87 -6.23 1.92
C SER A 242 13.18 -5.90 0.46
N PRO A 243 14.23 -5.13 0.17
CA PRO A 243 14.77 -5.00 -1.18
C PRO A 243 15.67 -6.20 -1.48
N SER A 244 15.09 -7.25 -2.06
CA SER A 244 15.82 -8.51 -2.37
C SER A 244 16.21 -8.58 -3.86
N ALA A 245 17.39 -9.10 -4.16
CA ALA A 245 17.78 -9.50 -5.52
C ALA A 245 17.30 -10.94 -5.77
N GLY A 246 16.19 -11.13 -6.47
CA GLY A 246 15.46 -12.40 -6.57
C GLY A 246 15.80 -13.29 -7.77
N GLY A 247 16.69 -12.88 -8.68
CA GLY A 247 17.05 -13.72 -9.85
C GLY A 247 18.01 -14.87 -9.53
N SER A 248 17.79 -16.03 -10.16
CA SER A 248 18.35 -17.36 -9.84
C SER A 248 19.84 -17.58 -10.11
N ASN A 249 20.62 -16.53 -10.37
CA ASN A 249 21.97 -16.60 -10.93
C ASN A 249 22.78 -15.30 -10.76
N ASN A 250 22.43 -14.48 -9.77
CA ASN A 250 22.97 -13.12 -9.67
C ASN A 250 24.10 -13.02 -8.63
N PHE A 251 25.12 -12.22 -8.94
CA PHE A 251 26.13 -11.73 -7.97
C PHE A 251 25.71 -10.40 -7.32
N GLY A 252 24.50 -9.92 -7.63
CA GLY A 252 23.98 -8.63 -7.18
C GLY A 252 23.85 -8.53 -5.66
N GLY A 253 24.26 -7.40 -5.10
CA GLY A 253 24.15 -7.12 -3.66
C GLY A 253 22.71 -6.91 -3.19
N GLY A 254 22.50 -7.05 -1.89
CA GLY A 254 21.25 -6.71 -1.21
C GLY A 254 20.96 -5.21 -1.33
N GLY A 255 19.68 -4.85 -1.30
CA GLY A 255 19.26 -3.46 -1.49
C GLY A 255 19.37 -2.66 -0.21
N ASN A 256 19.36 -1.33 -0.34
CA ASN A 256 19.42 -0.47 0.83
C ASN A 256 18.02 -0.11 1.31
N ILE A 257 17.82 -0.20 2.62
CA ILE A 257 16.62 0.30 3.29
C ILE A 257 17.04 1.56 4.05
N THR A 258 16.40 2.68 3.73
CA THR A 258 16.51 3.91 4.50
C THR A 258 15.15 4.24 5.10
N ILE A 259 15.11 4.27 6.41
CA ILE A 259 13.94 4.63 7.19
C ILE A 259 14.29 5.94 7.91
N ASP A 260 13.69 7.04 7.48
CA ASP A 260 14.04 8.39 7.94
C ASP A 260 12.84 9.09 8.56
N PHE A 261 12.80 9.10 9.89
CA PHE A 261 11.81 9.81 10.69
C PHE A 261 12.35 10.22 12.05
N PRO A 262 13.07 11.34 12.16
CA PRO A 262 13.74 11.74 13.40
C PRO A 262 12.80 11.87 14.61
N ASN A 263 11.51 12.10 14.38
CA ASN A 263 10.48 12.24 15.41
C ASN A 263 9.49 11.05 15.49
N GLY A 264 9.73 9.99 14.71
CA GLY A 264 8.76 8.91 14.49
C GLY A 264 9.05 7.62 15.26
N PHE A 265 8.10 6.68 15.20
CA PHE A 265 8.19 5.39 15.87
C PHE A 265 8.05 4.20 14.91
N ILE A 266 8.84 3.15 15.14
CA ILE A 266 8.59 1.81 14.61
C ILE A 266 7.91 0.99 15.69
N ILE A 267 6.79 0.36 15.36
CA ILE A 267 6.05 -0.54 16.23
C ILE A 267 5.90 -1.90 15.55
N ALA A 268 6.44 -2.94 16.18
CA ALA A 268 6.20 -4.33 15.82
C ALA A 268 5.62 -5.07 17.03
N PRO A 269 4.28 -5.32 17.07
CA PRO A 269 3.61 -5.91 18.23
C PRO A 269 4.15 -7.30 18.64
N PRO A 270 4.01 -7.68 19.92
CA PRO A 270 4.36 -9.02 20.39
C PRO A 270 3.58 -10.12 19.69
N ASN A 271 4.26 -11.23 19.40
CA ASN A 271 3.68 -12.44 18.77
C ASN A 271 3.18 -12.23 17.32
N GLU A 272 3.48 -11.08 16.71
CA GLU A 272 3.18 -10.78 15.32
C GLU A 272 4.50 -10.65 14.54
N SER A 273 5.00 -11.78 14.03
CA SER A 273 6.26 -11.84 13.26
C SER A 273 6.30 -10.80 12.15
N SER A 274 7.40 -10.06 12.02
CA SER A 274 7.60 -9.10 10.93
C SER A 274 9.08 -8.79 10.71
N ALA A 275 9.46 -8.38 9.51
CA ALA A 275 10.85 -8.24 9.10
C ALA A 275 11.13 -6.92 8.36
N ILE A 276 12.30 -6.33 8.63
CA ILE A 276 12.92 -5.28 7.83
C ILE A 276 14.29 -5.81 7.40
N ALA A 277 14.40 -6.34 6.19
CA ALA A 277 15.55 -7.14 5.77
C ALA A 277 16.17 -6.61 4.48
N GLY A 278 17.36 -6.02 4.56
CA GLY A 278 18.20 -5.67 3.40
C GLY A 278 18.99 -6.86 2.86
N ASP A 279 18.41 -8.06 2.91
CA ASP A 279 19.15 -9.30 2.70
C ASP A 279 19.43 -9.56 1.22
N SER A 280 20.56 -10.20 0.92
CA SER A 280 20.81 -10.80 -0.39
C SER A 280 20.54 -12.31 -0.34
N ASN A 281 19.63 -12.79 -1.19
CA ASN A 281 19.37 -14.23 -1.36
C ASN A 281 20.42 -14.94 -2.24
N ASN A 282 21.50 -14.22 -2.60
CA ASN A 282 22.45 -14.54 -3.65
C ASN A 282 23.89 -14.34 -3.16
N SER A 283 24.90 -14.64 -3.98
CA SER A 283 26.33 -14.56 -3.61
C SER A 283 26.89 -13.13 -3.48
N GLY A 284 26.06 -12.10 -3.72
CA GLY A 284 26.40 -10.69 -3.50
C GLY A 284 26.38 -10.28 -2.02
N ALA A 285 27.04 -9.18 -1.68
CA ALA A 285 27.06 -8.65 -0.32
C ALA A 285 25.64 -8.28 0.18
N GLY A 286 25.39 -8.37 1.49
CA GLY A 286 24.16 -7.87 2.09
C GLY A 286 24.04 -6.35 1.91
N GLY A 287 22.80 -5.85 1.89
CA GLY A 287 22.51 -4.42 1.72
C GLY A 287 22.78 -3.60 2.98
N THR A 288 22.44 -2.32 2.95
CA THR A 288 22.51 -1.46 4.14
C THR A 288 21.10 -1.18 4.66
N VAL A 289 20.88 -1.35 5.97
CA VAL A 289 19.68 -0.88 6.66
C VAL A 289 20.04 0.28 7.56
N THR A 290 19.51 1.46 7.24
CA THR A 290 19.67 2.68 8.04
C THR A 290 18.31 3.09 8.58
N ILE A 291 18.19 3.20 9.90
CA ILE A 291 16.97 3.63 10.57
C ILE A 291 17.28 4.81 11.47
N THR A 292 16.57 5.91 11.27
CA THR A 292 16.57 7.09 12.14
C THR A 292 15.15 7.29 12.66
N ALA A 293 14.96 7.12 13.97
CA ALA A 293 13.65 7.10 14.62
C ALA A 293 13.72 7.62 16.06
N SER A 294 12.70 8.30 16.60
CA SER A 294 12.66 8.56 18.05
C SER A 294 12.57 7.28 18.85
N GLY A 295 11.83 6.28 18.36
CA GLY A 295 11.75 4.98 19.02
C GLY A 295 11.57 3.80 18.09
N ILE A 296 12.20 2.69 18.44
CA ILE A 296 11.98 1.37 17.85
C ILE A 296 11.46 0.46 18.96
N ILE A 297 10.19 0.09 18.86
CA ILE A 297 9.48 -0.76 19.82
C ILE A 297 9.09 -2.04 19.09
N GLY A 298 9.86 -3.09 19.27
CA GLY A 298 9.67 -4.36 18.58
C GLY A 298 9.74 -5.56 19.51
N THR A 299 9.39 -6.72 19.00
CA THR A 299 9.48 -7.98 19.74
C THR A 299 10.53 -8.88 19.13
N ARG A 300 11.35 -9.49 19.98
CA ARG A 300 12.23 -10.60 19.58
C ARG A 300 11.35 -11.84 19.48
N VAL A 301 11.09 -12.27 18.26
CA VAL A 301 10.57 -13.61 17.97
C VAL A 301 11.48 -14.25 16.92
N LEU A 302 11.67 -15.56 17.02
CA LEU A 302 12.56 -16.35 16.19
C LEU A 302 12.47 -15.97 14.69
N GLU A 303 13.63 -16.08 14.03
CA GLU A 303 13.83 -16.06 12.58
C GLU A 303 12.54 -16.33 11.75
N PRO A 304 12.18 -15.47 10.79
CA PRO A 304 12.89 -14.31 10.27
C PRO A 304 12.30 -12.96 10.78
N SER A 305 11.85 -12.87 12.03
CA SER A 305 11.27 -11.62 12.55
C SER A 305 12.34 -10.62 13.02
N ALA A 306 13.19 -10.12 12.12
CA ALA A 306 14.35 -9.29 12.47
C ALA A 306 14.53 -8.04 11.57
N ILE A 307 15.22 -7.03 12.12
CA ILE A 307 15.94 -6.04 11.32
C ILE A 307 17.25 -6.71 10.89
N ALA A 308 17.41 -6.97 9.61
CA ALA A 308 18.51 -7.78 9.07
C ALA A 308 19.16 -7.11 7.86
N ALA A 309 20.46 -7.37 7.70
CA ALA A 309 21.26 -6.99 6.54
C ALA A 309 22.27 -8.12 6.29
N GLY A 310 21.76 -9.31 5.98
CA GLY A 310 22.53 -10.52 5.77
C GLY A 310 22.81 -10.80 4.29
N SER A 311 23.74 -11.73 4.05
CA SER A 311 23.80 -12.45 2.79
C SER A 311 23.58 -13.93 3.09
N ASN A 312 22.66 -14.56 2.37
CA ASN A 312 22.28 -15.96 2.60
C ASN A 312 23.27 -16.95 1.94
N ASN A 313 24.26 -16.45 1.19
CA ASN A 313 25.31 -17.21 0.49
C ASN A 313 26.73 -16.65 0.79
N SER A 314 27.71 -16.82 -0.11
CA SER A 314 29.13 -16.45 0.08
C SER A 314 29.44 -14.94 0.09
N GLY A 315 28.43 -14.08 0.15
CA GLY A 315 28.59 -12.62 0.14
C GLY A 315 29.14 -12.09 1.48
N ALA A 316 29.62 -10.85 1.50
CA ALA A 316 29.87 -10.16 2.76
C ALA A 316 28.53 -9.87 3.48
N GLY A 317 28.54 -9.80 4.82
CA GLY A 317 27.39 -9.28 5.56
C GLY A 317 27.13 -7.80 5.23
N GLY A 318 25.87 -7.38 5.28
CA GLY A 318 25.46 -5.99 5.13
C GLY A 318 25.66 -5.17 6.40
N ASN A 319 25.32 -3.89 6.33
CA ASN A 319 25.47 -2.95 7.45
C ASN A 319 24.12 -2.57 8.04
N ILE A 320 24.03 -2.50 9.37
CA ILE A 320 22.84 -2.00 10.08
C ILE A 320 23.26 -0.79 10.92
N THR A 321 22.60 0.35 10.69
CA THR A 321 22.78 1.57 11.49
C THR A 321 21.43 1.98 12.07
N LEU A 322 21.35 2.08 13.40
CA LEU A 322 20.16 2.51 14.13
C LEU A 322 20.49 3.77 14.93
N THR A 323 19.80 4.86 14.61
CA THR A 323 19.87 6.12 15.35
C THR A 323 18.52 6.34 16.03
N THR A 324 18.46 6.10 17.34
CA THR A 324 17.20 6.22 18.09
C THR A 324 17.40 6.59 19.55
N ASP A 325 16.42 7.30 20.13
CA ASP A 325 16.40 7.62 21.56
C ASP A 325 15.93 6.42 22.39
N ILE A 326 14.99 5.64 21.84
CA ILE A 326 14.36 4.50 22.52
C ILE A 326 14.50 3.25 21.66
N LEU A 327 15.24 2.25 22.15
CA LEU A 327 15.24 0.91 21.58
C LEU A 327 14.67 -0.08 22.60
N LEU A 328 13.40 -0.47 22.41
CA LEU A 328 12.72 -1.46 23.25
C LEU A 328 12.47 -2.74 22.44
N LEU A 329 13.22 -3.80 22.77
CA LEU A 329 13.08 -5.12 22.17
C LEU A 329 12.54 -6.09 23.23
N THR A 330 11.22 -6.33 23.20
CA THR A 330 10.60 -7.24 24.18
C THR A 330 10.85 -8.70 23.79
N ARG A 331 11.36 -9.50 24.72
CA ARG A 331 11.51 -10.95 24.55
C ARG A 331 10.15 -11.61 24.76
N VAL A 332 9.69 -12.43 23.82
CA VAL A 332 8.60 -13.36 24.12
C VAL A 332 9.17 -14.49 25.00
N PRO A 333 8.67 -14.70 26.23
CA PRO A 333 9.08 -15.85 27.03
C PRO A 333 8.45 -17.11 26.43
N GLU A 334 9.23 -17.90 25.70
CA GLU A 334 8.87 -19.30 25.46
C GLU A 334 8.87 -20.07 26.80
N PRO A 335 7.88 -20.94 27.10
CA PRO A 335 7.84 -21.75 28.31
C PRO A 335 8.97 -22.77 28.49
N SER A 336 10.01 -22.80 27.63
CA SER A 336 10.97 -23.92 27.61
C SER A 336 12.45 -23.57 27.37
N ALA A 337 12.88 -22.30 27.51
CA ALA A 337 14.30 -21.95 27.36
C ALA A 337 14.89 -21.15 28.53
N ILE A 338 15.12 -21.84 29.65
CA ILE A 338 16.12 -21.45 30.66
C ILE A 338 17.46 -22.02 30.21
N ALA A 339 18.31 -21.20 29.60
CA ALA A 339 19.78 -21.32 29.65
C ALA A 339 20.44 -20.06 29.07
N GLY A 340 21.34 -19.45 29.86
CA GLY A 340 22.39 -18.55 29.34
C GLY A 340 22.21 -17.05 29.54
N SER A 341 22.62 -16.57 30.72
CA SER A 341 23.16 -15.25 31.07
C SER A 341 22.78 -14.00 30.25
N ILE A 342 22.10 -13.07 30.93
CA ILE A 342 22.06 -11.65 30.60
C ILE A 342 23.38 -11.01 31.05
N LEU A 343 24.10 -10.38 30.12
CA LEU A 343 25.01 -9.28 30.41
C LEU A 343 24.62 -8.11 29.51
N ALA A 344 24.37 -6.97 30.15
CA ALA A 344 23.89 -5.76 29.51
C ALA A 344 24.95 -5.11 28.61
N CYS A 345 24.42 -4.33 27.66
CA CYS A 345 25.07 -3.34 26.81
C CYS A 345 25.83 -3.83 25.56
N SER A 346 25.48 -3.17 24.45
CA SER A 346 26.11 -3.15 23.12
C SER A 346 25.88 -4.35 22.18
N LEU A 347 25.35 -3.98 21.00
CA LEU A 347 25.67 -4.47 19.65
C LEU A 347 26.15 -5.93 19.44
N ALA A 348 25.52 -6.54 18.43
CA ALA A 348 25.97 -7.66 17.60
C ALA A 348 25.94 -9.07 18.22
N TRP A 349 25.03 -9.92 17.73
CA TRP A 349 25.29 -11.37 17.61
C TRP A 349 24.24 -12.03 16.68
N LEU A 350 24.57 -12.55 15.49
CA LEU A 350 25.38 -13.75 15.11
C LEU A 350 24.75 -15.08 15.54
N ALA A 351 24.26 -15.91 14.61
CA ALA A 351 24.28 -17.36 14.78
C ALA A 351 24.24 -18.14 13.45
N LYS A 352 25.45 -18.42 12.94
CA LYS A 352 25.87 -19.76 12.49
C LYS A 352 25.16 -20.40 11.27
N ARG A 353 25.56 -20.00 10.06
CA ARG A 353 25.97 -20.96 9.01
C ARG A 353 27.30 -20.50 8.41
N LYS A 354 28.09 -21.47 7.97
CA LYS A 354 29.53 -21.37 7.68
C LYS A 354 29.90 -20.22 6.73
N GLN A 355 31.03 -19.57 7.06
CA GLN A 355 31.91 -18.71 6.24
C GLN A 355 31.61 -17.20 6.15
N ALA A 356 32.74 -16.46 6.14
CA ALA A 356 32.96 -15.03 5.87
C ALA A 356 32.80 -14.02 7.01
N ALA A 357 33.79 -13.13 7.10
CA ALA A 357 34.13 -12.24 8.21
C ALA A 357 33.30 -10.94 8.23
N PHE A 358 32.99 -10.45 9.43
CA PHE A 358 32.31 -9.16 9.66
C PHE A 358 33.34 -8.03 9.84
N HIS A 359 33.08 -6.85 9.26
CA HIS A 359 33.90 -5.63 9.44
C HIS A 359 33.03 -4.46 9.94
N LYS A 360 33.40 -3.96 11.13
CA LYS A 360 33.08 -2.66 11.79
C LYS A 360 31.64 -2.12 11.76
N ALA A 361 31.03 -2.08 12.95
CA ALA A 361 29.91 -1.18 13.28
C ALA A 361 30.44 0.07 14.02
N LYS A 362 29.84 1.24 13.75
CA LYS A 362 30.09 2.50 14.46
C LYS A 362 28.78 2.93 15.12
N ILE A 363 28.81 3.06 16.44
CA ILE A 363 27.78 3.72 17.26
C ILE A 363 28.09 5.21 17.23
#